data_AF-A0A0F9AYG1-F1
#
_entry.id   AF-A0A0F9AYG1-F1
#
_cell.length_a   1.000
_cell.length_b   1.000
_cell.length_c   1.000
_cell.angle_alpha   90.00
_cell.angle_beta   90.00
_cell.angle_gamma   90.00
#
_symmetry.space_group_name_H-M   'P 1'
#
loop_
_entity.id
_entity.type
_entity.pdbx_description
1 polymer ?
#
loop_
_entity_poly.entity_id
_entity_poly.type
_entity_poly.pdbx_seq_one_letter_code
_entity_poly.pdbx_strand_id
1 'polypeptide(L)'
;MVERVEQRLSDVEDIGGNDAELMRIARDRYQLAVDHDQDNRDAGIEDLEFMAGDQWPEEIRRERNEDGRVILTINRMPAFVNQIINDIRQNRPSIKVRPVDDTSDDAIADIYTGLIRHIEHASDAMVAYVTAMERRSAASGTSGSSPSIRTRRRSTRLSVSSASSTPLP
;
A
#
# COMPACT_ATOMS: atom_id res chain seq x y z
N MET A 1 32.54 8.75 11.72
CA MET A 1 31.39 8.15 11.01
C MET A 1 31.61 8.14 9.49
N VAL A 2 32.16 9.22 8.92
CA VAL A 2 32.53 9.35 7.49
C VAL A 2 33.56 8.31 7.04
N GLU A 3 34.59 8.05 7.86
CA GLU A 3 35.65 7.07 7.60
C GLU A 3 35.14 5.62 7.44
N ARG A 4 34.01 5.29 8.08
CA ARG A 4 33.35 3.97 8.00
C ARG A 4 32.48 3.83 6.74
N VAL A 5 32.12 4.94 6.10
CA VAL A 5 31.41 4.97 4.81
C VAL A 5 32.42 4.91 3.66
N GLU A 6 33.55 5.61 3.78
CA GLU A 6 34.65 5.55 2.81
C GLU A 6 35.25 4.15 2.70
N GLN A 7 35.49 3.47 3.83
CA GLN A 7 35.93 2.06 3.83
C GLN A 7 34.91 1.12 3.17
N ARG A 8 33.61 1.33 3.38
CA ARG A 8 32.57 0.54 2.71
C ARG A 8 32.46 0.82 1.21
N LEU A 9 32.92 1.98 0.76
CA LEU A 9 32.98 2.32 -0.66
C LEU A 9 34.19 1.63 -1.33
N SER A 10 35.35 1.58 -0.65
CA SER A 10 36.52 0.86 -1.16
C SER A 10 36.33 -0.65 -1.23
N ASP A 11 35.61 -1.24 -0.27
CA ASP A 11 35.31 -2.69 -0.27
C ASP A 11 34.38 -3.11 -1.41
N VAL A 12 33.63 -2.17 -2.00
CA VAL A 12 32.76 -2.42 -3.17
C VAL A 12 33.56 -2.43 -4.48
N GLU A 13 34.72 -1.77 -4.52
CA GLU A 13 35.58 -1.71 -5.71
C GLU A 13 36.42 -2.99 -5.92
N ASP A 14 36.63 -3.82 -4.88
CA ASP A 14 37.45 -5.04 -4.92
C ASP A 14 36.66 -6.34 -5.17
N ILE A 15 35.34 -6.25 -5.39
CA ILE A 15 34.51 -7.42 -5.68
C ILE A 15 34.43 -7.58 -7.20
N GLY A 16 35.08 -8.62 -7.74
CA GLY A 16 35.17 -8.90 -9.18
C GLY A 16 33.85 -8.63 -9.92
N GLY A 17 33.93 -8.02 -11.11
CA GLY A 17 32.86 -7.23 -11.75
C GLY A 17 31.47 -7.85 -11.96
N ASN A 18 31.23 -9.12 -11.59
CA ASN A 18 29.89 -9.72 -11.52
C ASN A 18 29.19 -9.41 -10.18
N ASP A 19 29.93 -9.40 -9.07
CA ASP A 19 29.37 -9.24 -7.74
C ASP A 19 29.11 -7.76 -7.41
N ALA A 20 30.00 -6.86 -7.83
CA ALA A 20 29.79 -5.42 -7.71
C ALA A 20 28.53 -4.97 -8.50
N GLU A 21 28.32 -5.52 -9.70
CA GLU A 21 27.13 -5.24 -10.51
C GLU A 21 25.86 -5.83 -9.89
N LEU A 22 25.92 -7.04 -9.33
CA LEU A 22 24.80 -7.63 -8.57
C LEU A 22 24.42 -6.75 -7.37
N MET A 23 25.40 -6.26 -6.61
CA MET A 23 25.17 -5.39 -5.45
C MET A 23 24.58 -4.04 -5.86
N ARG A 24 24.99 -3.51 -7.01
CA ARG A 24 24.40 -2.29 -7.60
C ARG A 24 22.93 -2.53 -7.97
N ILE A 25 22.63 -3.60 -8.70
CA ILE A 25 21.25 -3.97 -9.08
C ILE A 25 20.37 -4.21 -7.85
N ALA A 26 20.89 -4.89 -6.83
CA ALA A 26 20.17 -5.13 -5.59
C ALA A 26 19.83 -3.82 -4.86
N ARG A 27 20.79 -2.88 -4.79
CA ARG A 27 20.57 -1.55 -4.20
C ARG A 27 19.55 -0.73 -4.98
N ASP A 28 19.64 -0.73 -6.30
CA ASP A 28 18.70 0.00 -7.17
C ASP A 28 17.26 -0.54 -7.01
N ARG A 29 17.11 -1.88 -7.00
CA ARG A 29 15.80 -2.52 -6.77
C ARG A 29 15.26 -2.26 -5.37
N TYR A 30 16.13 -2.28 -4.37
CA TYR A 30 15.74 -1.96 -2.99
C TYR A 30 15.28 -0.51 -2.88
N GLN A 31 16.05 0.44 -3.41
CA GLN A 31 15.70 1.85 -3.37
C GLN A 31 14.37 2.12 -4.09
N LEU A 32 14.18 1.54 -5.28
CA LEU A 32 12.93 1.65 -6.02
C LEU A 32 11.74 1.10 -5.22
N ALA A 33 11.91 -0.03 -4.54
CA ALA A 33 10.86 -0.62 -3.70
C ALA A 33 10.55 0.26 -2.49
N VAL A 34 11.58 0.78 -1.80
CA VAL A 34 11.40 1.67 -0.64
C VAL A 34 10.71 2.97 -1.06
N ASP A 35 11.18 3.63 -2.11
CA ASP A 35 10.63 4.91 -2.57
C ASP A 35 9.15 4.78 -2.97
N HIS A 36 8.77 3.66 -3.57
CA HIS A 36 7.39 3.40 -3.96
C HIS A 36 6.49 3.02 -2.78
N ASP A 37 7.03 2.31 -1.79
CA ASP A 37 6.27 1.79 -0.64
C ASP A 37 6.23 2.76 0.54
N GLN A 38 7.08 3.80 0.54
CA GLN A 38 7.25 4.71 1.68
C GLN A 38 5.94 5.37 2.12
N ASP A 39 5.19 5.98 1.19
CA ASP A 39 3.91 6.63 1.51
C ASP A 39 2.89 5.64 2.11
N ASN A 40 2.88 4.39 1.61
CA ASN A 40 1.99 3.35 2.13
C ASN A 40 2.43 2.84 3.50
N ARG A 41 3.74 2.77 3.77
CA ARG A 41 4.28 2.37 5.08
C ARG A 41 3.96 3.40 6.14
N ASP A 42 4.17 4.67 5.83
CA ASP A 42 3.92 5.77 6.77
C ASP A 42 2.43 5.81 7.13
N ALA A 43 1.54 5.73 6.12
CA ALA A 43 0.09 5.63 6.35
C ALA A 43 -0.29 4.35 7.13
N GLY A 44 0.33 3.21 6.81
CA GLY A 44 0.06 1.95 7.50
C GLY A 44 0.50 1.93 8.96
N ILE A 45 1.57 2.65 9.32
CA ILE A 45 1.99 2.82 10.72
C ILE A 45 0.98 3.69 11.46
N GLU A 46 0.54 4.80 10.86
CA GLU A 46 -0.49 5.67 11.43
C GLU A 46 -1.79 4.90 11.71
N ASP A 47 -2.23 4.06 10.77
CA ASP A 47 -3.42 3.21 10.94
C ASP A 47 -3.28 2.23 12.12
N LEU A 48 -2.08 1.64 12.30
CA LEU A 48 -1.80 0.71 13.40
C LEU A 48 -1.79 1.43 14.76
N GLU A 49 -1.20 2.62 14.83
CA GLU A 49 -1.18 3.47 16.03
C GLU A 49 -2.60 3.92 16.42
N PHE A 50 -3.40 4.30 15.42
CA PHE A 50 -4.81 4.65 15.59
C PHE A 50 -5.63 3.48 16.14
N MET A 51 -5.38 2.26 15.63
CA MET A 51 -6.01 1.04 16.13
C MET A 51 -5.58 0.69 17.56
N ALA A 52 -4.31 0.94 17.92
CA ALA A 52 -3.77 0.73 19.27
C ALA A 52 -4.37 1.68 20.32
N GLY A 53 -5.04 2.75 19.88
CA GLY A 53 -5.74 3.69 20.75
C GLY A 53 -5.13 5.09 20.77
N ASP A 54 -4.12 5.37 19.93
CA ASP A 54 -3.56 6.70 19.80
C ASP A 54 -4.32 7.54 18.75
N GLN A 55 -5.57 7.85 19.05
CA GLN A 55 -6.52 8.43 18.09
C GLN A 55 -6.49 9.95 18.03
N TRP A 56 -5.75 10.61 18.93
CA TRP A 56 -5.74 12.06 19.02
C TRP A 56 -4.62 12.65 18.15
N PRO A 57 -4.91 13.67 17.35
CA PRO A 57 -3.87 14.50 16.77
C PRO A 57 -3.01 15.14 17.87
N GLU A 58 -1.69 15.16 17.69
CA GLU A 58 -0.74 15.67 18.69
C GLU A 58 -1.00 17.13 19.08
N GLU A 59 -1.49 17.94 18.15
CA GLU A 59 -1.84 19.34 18.41
C GLU A 59 -2.96 19.49 19.45
N ILE A 60 -4.02 18.68 19.32
CA ILE A 60 -5.17 18.70 20.25
C ILE A 60 -4.77 18.10 21.60
N ARG A 61 -3.92 17.07 21.60
CA ARG A 61 -3.36 16.47 22.81
C ARG A 61 -2.58 17.52 23.61
N ARG A 62 -1.74 18.31 22.93
CA ARG A 62 -0.94 19.38 23.55
C ARG A 62 -1.83 20.49 24.12
N GLU A 63 -2.78 21.01 23.35
CA GLU A 63 -3.71 22.06 23.81
C GLU A 63 -4.48 21.62 25.07
N ARG A 64 -4.97 20.37 25.11
CA ARG A 64 -5.69 19.85 26.28
C ARG A 64 -4.81 19.65 27.50
N ASN A 65 -3.56 19.23 27.31
CA ASN A 65 -2.61 19.12 28.41
C ASN A 65 -2.24 20.50 28.99
N GLU A 66 -2.11 21.52 28.14
CA GLU A 66 -1.89 22.91 28.55
C GLU A 66 -3.10 23.47 29.32
N ASP A 67 -4.31 23.13 28.89
CA ASP A 67 -5.56 23.48 29.57
C ASP A 67 -5.84 22.66 30.86
N GLY A 68 -4.98 21.70 31.21
CA GLY A 68 -5.14 20.82 32.36
C GLY A 68 -6.35 19.87 32.26
N ARG A 69 -6.84 19.59 31.05
CA ARG A 69 -8.02 18.74 30.79
C ARG A 69 -7.59 17.29 30.57
N VAL A 70 -8.31 16.36 31.21
CA VAL A 70 -8.08 14.92 31.05
C VAL A 70 -8.39 14.47 29.62
N ILE A 71 -7.53 13.61 29.07
CA ILE A 71 -7.70 12.98 27.76
C ILE A 71 -8.10 11.53 27.99
N LEU A 72 -9.36 11.19 27.69
CA LEU A 72 -9.87 9.83 27.75
C LEU A 72 -10.12 9.31 26.33
N THR A 73 -9.44 8.24 25.95
CA THR A 73 -9.70 7.54 24.68
C THR A 73 -10.55 6.31 24.92
N ILE A 74 -11.79 6.32 24.44
CA ILE A 74 -12.67 5.15 24.43
C ILE A 74 -12.56 4.48 23.07
N ASN A 75 -11.68 3.49 22.95
CA ASN A 75 -11.43 2.83 21.68
C ASN A 75 -12.59 1.88 21.31
N ARG A 76 -13.39 2.28 20.31
CA ARG A 76 -14.47 1.45 19.74
C ARG A 76 -14.09 0.77 18.42
N MET A 77 -12.90 1.04 17.89
CA MET A 77 -12.46 0.53 16.59
C MET A 77 -12.43 -1.01 16.50
N PRO A 78 -11.91 -1.74 17.51
CA PRO A 78 -11.89 -3.20 17.45
C PRO A 78 -13.28 -3.83 17.29
N ALA A 79 -14.32 -3.22 17.87
CA ALA A 79 -15.69 -3.71 17.76
C ALA A 79 -16.21 -3.61 16.31
N PHE A 80 -15.97 -2.49 15.63
CA PHE A 80 -16.38 -2.30 14.23
C PHE A 80 -15.58 -3.18 13.27
N VAL A 81 -14.27 -3.32 13.49
CA VAL A 81 -13.42 -4.22 12.70
C VAL A 81 -13.92 -5.66 12.83
N ASN A 82 -14.22 -6.11 14.05
CA ASN A 82 -14.75 -7.45 14.29
C ASN A 82 -16.11 -7.68 13.63
N GLN A 83 -16.98 -6.68 13.60
CA GLN A 83 -18.27 -6.79 12.91
C GLN A 83 -18.07 -7.10 11.42
N ILE A 84 -17.21 -6.33 10.74
CA ILE A 84 -16.91 -6.50 9.32
C ILE A 84 -16.24 -7.86 9.05
N ILE A 85 -15.26 -8.25 9.87
CA ILE A 85 -14.56 -9.53 9.73
C ILE A 85 -15.54 -10.69 9.91
N ASN A 86 -16.43 -10.59 10.89
CA ASN A 86 -17.41 -11.63 11.15
C ASN A 86 -18.40 -11.78 9.99
N ASP A 87 -18.82 -10.68 9.37
CA ASP A 87 -19.69 -10.71 8.19
C ASP A 87 -18.99 -11.39 7.00
N ILE A 88 -17.69 -11.19 6.81
CA ILE A 88 -16.90 -11.86 5.76
C ILE A 88 -16.68 -13.34 6.06
N ARG A 89 -16.54 -13.70 7.34
CA ARG A 89 -16.45 -15.11 7.74
C ARG A 89 -17.75 -15.85 7.48
N GLN A 90 -18.89 -15.20 7.70
CA GLN A 90 -20.20 -15.75 7.37
C GLN A 90 -20.43 -15.79 5.86
N ASN A 91 -20.08 -14.71 5.14
CA ASN A 91 -20.23 -14.58 3.70
C ASN A 91 -18.87 -14.76 3.00
N ARG A 92 -18.37 -15.99 3.03
CA ARG A 92 -17.04 -16.32 2.46
C ARG A 92 -16.97 -15.86 1.00
N PRO A 93 -16.05 -14.95 0.65
CA PRO A 93 -15.84 -14.55 -0.74
C PRO A 93 -15.49 -15.79 -1.56
N SER A 94 -16.18 -15.98 -2.68
CA SER A 94 -15.93 -17.09 -3.60
C SER A 94 -15.94 -16.58 -5.02
N ILE A 95 -14.93 -16.96 -5.79
CA ILE A 95 -14.82 -16.62 -7.21
C ILE A 95 -15.72 -17.57 -8.00
N LYS A 96 -16.68 -17.01 -8.74
CA LYS A 96 -17.52 -17.76 -9.69
C LYS A 96 -17.26 -17.27 -11.09
N VAL A 97 -16.81 -18.17 -11.96
CA VAL A 97 -16.65 -17.89 -13.38
C VAL A 97 -18.03 -17.97 -14.03
N ARG A 98 -18.38 -16.95 -14.82
CA ARG A 98 -19.57 -16.98 -15.67
C ARG A 98 -19.11 -16.89 -17.13
N PRO A 99 -19.63 -17.75 -18.02
CA PRO A 99 -19.39 -17.59 -19.44
C PRO A 99 -20.04 -16.29 -19.92
N VAL A 100 -19.39 -15.65 -20.89
CA VAL A 100 -19.84 -14.40 -21.49
C VAL A 100 -19.91 -14.69 -22.99
N ASP A 101 -21.12 -14.71 -23.55
CA ASP A 101 -21.47 -14.96 -24.96
C ASP A 101 -21.91 -16.40 -25.31
N ASP A 102 -22.69 -16.52 -26.40
CA ASP A 102 -23.26 -17.77 -26.95
C ASP A 102 -22.17 -18.74 -27.47
N THR A 103 -20.95 -18.24 -27.64
CA THR A 103 -19.77 -19.02 -28.04
C THR A 103 -19.00 -19.59 -26.85
N SER A 104 -19.40 -19.26 -25.61
CA SER A 104 -18.71 -19.72 -24.39
C SER A 104 -19.40 -20.95 -23.80
N ASP A 105 -18.62 -22.02 -23.59
CA ASP A 105 -19.14 -23.26 -23.03
C ASP A 105 -19.29 -23.20 -21.50
N ASP A 106 -20.51 -23.42 -21.00
CA ASP A 106 -20.80 -23.58 -19.56
C ASP A 106 -19.91 -24.65 -18.90
N ALA A 107 -19.64 -25.74 -19.63
CA ALA A 107 -18.81 -26.84 -19.14
C ALA A 107 -17.36 -26.39 -18.83
N ILE A 108 -16.80 -25.47 -19.63
CA ILE A 108 -15.46 -24.94 -19.41
C ILE A 108 -15.44 -24.02 -18.19
N ALA A 109 -16.48 -23.19 -18.02
CA ALA A 109 -16.62 -22.33 -16.85
C ALA A 109 -16.71 -23.11 -15.54
N ASP A 110 -17.39 -24.27 -15.54
CA ASP A 110 -17.46 -25.16 -14.38
C ASP A 110 -16.10 -25.80 -14.04
N ILE A 111 -15.33 -26.21 -15.06
CA ILE A 111 -13.97 -26.72 -14.87
C ILE A 111 -13.06 -25.65 -14.25
N TYR A 112 -13.09 -24.42 -14.77
CA TYR A 112 -12.30 -23.33 -14.19
C TYR A 112 -12.74 -22.97 -12.78
N THR A 113 -14.05 -22.96 -12.52
CA THR A 113 -14.57 -22.75 -11.17
C THR A 113 -14.09 -23.83 -10.20
N GLY A 114 -14.06 -25.10 -10.63
CA GLY A 114 -13.51 -26.21 -9.86
C GLY A 114 -12.00 -26.05 -9.56
N LEU A 115 -11.23 -25.69 -10.59
CA LEU A 115 -9.78 -25.46 -10.45
C LEU A 115 -9.47 -24.30 -9.51
N ILE A 116 -10.17 -23.18 -9.65
CA ILE A 116 -10.00 -22.00 -8.80
C ILE A 116 -10.31 -22.34 -7.34
N ARG A 117 -11.40 -23.06 -7.07
CA ARG A 117 -11.73 -23.51 -5.71
C ARG A 117 -10.65 -24.41 -5.12
N HIS A 118 -10.07 -25.31 -5.92
CA HIS A 118 -8.98 -26.15 -5.45
C HIS A 118 -7.75 -25.32 -5.07
N ILE A 119 -7.37 -24.34 -5.89
CA ILE A 119 -6.25 -23.43 -5.61
C ILE A 119 -6.54 -22.59 -4.34
N GLU A 120 -7.76 -22.09 -4.19
CA GLU A 120 -8.18 -21.32 -3.01
C GLU A 120 -8.04 -22.13 -1.72
N HIS A 121 -8.43 -23.41 -1.75
CA HIS A 121 -8.27 -24.32 -0.62
C HIS A 121 -6.82 -24.68 -0.35
N ALA A 122 -6.02 -24.95 -1.39
CA ALA A 122 -4.62 -25.31 -1.24
C ALA A 122 -3.75 -24.14 -0.73
N SER A 123 -4.16 -22.91 -1.02
CA SER A 123 -3.39 -21.70 -0.71
C SER A 123 -3.87 -20.97 0.56
N ASP A 124 -4.77 -21.57 1.34
CA ASP A 124 -5.42 -20.94 2.51
C ASP A 124 -5.96 -19.52 2.20
N ALA A 125 -6.56 -19.35 1.02
CA ALA A 125 -6.93 -18.02 0.48
C ALA A 125 -7.86 -17.23 1.41
N MET A 126 -8.64 -17.91 2.27
CA MET A 126 -9.48 -17.27 3.27
C MET A 126 -8.68 -16.40 4.26
N VAL A 127 -7.49 -16.85 4.67
CA VAL A 127 -6.63 -16.09 5.59
C VAL A 127 -6.15 -14.80 4.91
N ALA A 128 -5.78 -14.89 3.63
CA ALA A 128 -5.37 -13.74 2.84
C ALA A 128 -6.51 -12.72 2.70
N TYR A 129 -7.73 -13.17 2.39
CA TYR A 129 -8.90 -12.29 2.27
C TYR A 129 -9.26 -11.61 3.59
N VAL A 130 -9.27 -12.34 4.71
CA VAL A 130 -9.56 -11.77 6.04
C VAL A 130 -8.49 -10.75 6.44
N THR A 131 -7.21 -11.08 6.25
CA THR A 131 -6.10 -10.19 6.58
C THR A 131 -6.14 -8.91 5.75
N ALA A 132 -6.47 -9.02 4.45
CA ALA A 132 -6.61 -7.87 3.58
C ALA A 132 -7.77 -6.96 4.03
N MET A 133 -8.91 -7.54 4.41
CA MET A 133 -10.03 -6.74 4.90
C MET A 133 -9.73 -6.09 6.25
N GLU A 134 -9.13 -6.82 7.19
CA GLU A 134 -8.75 -6.28 8.50
C GLU A 134 -7.86 -5.03 8.36
N ARG A 135 -6.87 -5.10 7.46
CA ARG A 135 -6.02 -3.93 7.16
C ARG A 135 -6.80 -2.79 6.53
N ARG A 136 -7.74 -3.08 5.62
CA ARG A 136 -8.57 -2.06 4.97
C ARG A 136 -9.56 -1.39 5.92
N SER A 137 -10.15 -2.15 6.85
CA SER A 137 -11.10 -1.60 7.81
C SER A 137 -10.39 -0.71 8.83
N ALA A 138 -9.18 -1.07 9.26
CA ALA A 138 -8.32 -0.20 10.06
C ALA A 138 -8.00 1.13 9.34
N ALA A 139 -7.59 1.06 8.06
CA ALA A 139 -7.23 2.23 7.26
C ALA A 139 -8.39 3.21 7.00
N SER A 140 -9.63 2.74 6.99
CA SER A 140 -10.77 3.64 6.79
C SER A 140 -11.01 4.60 7.96
N GLY A 141 -10.47 4.30 9.14
CA GLY A 141 -10.63 5.09 10.36
C GLY A 141 -9.87 6.43 10.37
N THR A 142 -8.77 6.53 9.61
CA THR A 142 -7.87 7.70 9.60
C THR A 142 -8.28 8.77 8.57
N SER A 143 -9.20 8.44 7.64
CA SER A 143 -9.68 9.36 6.60
C SER A 143 -10.45 10.60 7.11
N GLY A 144 -10.75 10.67 8.41
CA GLY A 144 -11.40 11.81 9.06
C GLY A 144 -10.44 12.87 9.63
N SER A 145 -9.14 12.60 9.75
CA SER A 145 -8.13 13.56 10.23
C SER A 145 -7.18 13.93 9.10
N SER A 146 -7.59 14.92 8.30
CA SER A 146 -6.78 15.72 7.37
C SER A 146 -5.54 15.06 6.76
N PRO A 147 -5.66 14.37 5.60
CA PRO A 147 -4.53 14.26 4.71
C PRO A 147 -4.38 15.62 4.02
N SER A 148 -3.35 16.37 4.40
CA SER A 148 -2.82 17.45 3.57
C SER A 148 -2.35 16.80 2.26
N ILE A 149 -3.27 16.68 1.29
CA ILE A 149 -2.99 16.22 -0.06
C ILE A 149 -2.07 17.28 -0.66
N ARG A 150 -0.77 17.11 -0.43
CA ARG A 150 0.32 17.83 -1.05
C ARG A 150 0.37 17.38 -2.51
N THR A 151 -0.58 17.88 -3.30
CA THR A 151 -0.56 17.74 -4.75
C THR A 151 0.73 18.39 -5.25
N ARG A 152 1.78 17.58 -5.44
CA ARG A 152 2.91 17.96 -6.29
C ARG A 152 2.36 18.06 -7.70
N ARG A 153 1.86 19.25 -8.08
CA ARG A 153 1.75 19.64 -9.49
C ARG A 153 3.14 19.53 -10.10
N ARG A 154 3.46 18.39 -10.72
CA ARG A 154 4.56 18.30 -11.67
C ARG A 154 4.16 19.21 -12.84
N SER A 155 4.65 20.44 -12.78
CA SER A 155 4.68 21.36 -13.92
C SER A 155 5.70 20.82 -14.92
N THR A 156 5.32 19.81 -15.69
CA THR A 156 6.05 19.44 -16.90
C THR A 156 5.59 20.42 -17.98
N ARG A 157 6.28 21.55 -18.04
CA ARG A 157 6.14 22.56 -19.09
C ARG A 157 6.62 21.93 -20.41
N LEU A 158 5.72 21.29 -21.15
CA LEU A 158 5.96 20.87 -22.53
C LEU A 158 6.21 22.14 -23.36
N SER A 159 7.48 22.37 -23.69
CA SER A 159 7.91 23.37 -24.66
C SER A 159 7.45 22.92 -26.05
N VAL A 160 6.36 23.50 -26.56
CA VAL A 160 6.00 23.39 -27.97
C VAL A 160 7.00 24.24 -28.75
N SER A 161 7.92 23.57 -29.44
CA SER A 161 8.85 24.16 -30.39
C SER A 161 8.04 24.65 -31.59
N SER A 162 7.97 25.97 -31.78
CA SER A 162 7.32 26.61 -32.92
C SER A 162 8.20 26.45 -34.16
N ALA A 163 7.85 25.50 -35.03
CA ALA A 163 8.40 25.39 -36.37
C ALA A 163 7.86 26.54 -37.23
N SER A 164 8.74 27.52 -37.51
CA SER A 164 8.56 28.53 -38.54
C SER A 164 8.82 27.92 -39.92
N SER A 165 7.80 27.87 -40.79
CA SER A 165 7.99 27.67 -42.23
C SER A 165 6.88 28.39 -43.00
N THR A 166 7.21 29.62 -43.38
CA THR A 166 6.81 30.44 -44.54
C THR A 166 5.60 30.03 -45.40
N PRO A 167 4.64 30.94 -45.67
CA PRO A 167 3.68 30.81 -46.76
C PRO A 167 4.24 31.44 -48.05
N LEU A 168 3.96 30.83 -49.20
CA LEU A 168 4.17 31.39 -50.54
C LEU A 168 2.84 31.28 -51.34
N PRO A 169 2.66 32.12 -52.37
CA PRO A 169 1.43 32.87 -52.65
C PRO A 169 0.25 32.08 -53.21
#